data_AF-A0A961RN28-F1
#
_entry.id   AF-A0A961RN28-F1
#
_cell.length_a   1.000
_cell.length_b   1.000
_cell.length_c   1.000
_cell.angle_alpha   90.00
_cell.angle_beta   90.00
_cell.angle_gamma   90.00
#
_symmetry.space_group_name_H-M   'P 1'
#
loop_
_entity.id
_entity.type
_entity.pdbx_description
1 polymer ?
#
loop_
_entity_poly.entity_id
_entity_poly.type
_entity_poly.pdbx_seq_one_letter_code
_entity_poly.pdbx_strand_id
1 'polypeptide(L)' 'GAGPFGLLNMVDERCGGEFDNIDDVIPAAERSDFMARYKAAAGFAIEKLNSSGPTIAAGARAREAVLS' A
#
# COMPACT_ATOMS: atom_id res chain seq x y z
N GLY A 1 0.47 -11.81 2.01
CA GLY A 1 -0.35 -11.37 0.86
C GLY A 1 0.47 -10.41 0.03
N ALA A 2 0.32 -10.40 -1.30
CA ALA A 2 1.12 -9.60 -2.24
C ALA A 2 0.96 -8.06 -2.10
N GLY A 3 0.18 -7.60 -1.12
CA GLY A 3 -0.05 -6.18 -0.89
C GLY A 3 -0.76 -5.51 -2.07
N PRO A 4 -0.53 -4.20 -2.29
CA PRO A 4 -1.18 -3.48 -3.38
C PRO A 4 -0.73 -3.97 -4.78
N PHE A 5 0.42 -4.66 -4.85
CA PHE A 5 0.92 -5.26 -6.09
C PHE A 5 0.07 -6.42 -6.59
N GLY A 6 -0.76 -7.04 -5.74
CA GLY A 6 -1.65 -8.11 -6.19
C GLY A 6 -2.64 -7.66 -7.27
N LEU A 7 -3.04 -6.38 -7.26
CA LEU A 7 -3.87 -5.81 -8.32
C LEU A 7 -3.11 -5.71 -9.65
N LEU A 8 -1.84 -5.30 -9.60
CA LEU A 8 -1.00 -5.14 -10.79
C LEU A 8 -0.68 -6.49 -11.43
N ASN A 9 -0.39 -7.52 -10.63
CA ASN A 9 -0.19 -8.88 -11.15
C ASN A 9 -1.44 -9.40 -11.87
N MET A 10 -2.63 -9.14 -11.30
CA MET A 10 -3.89 -9.55 -11.92
C MET A 10 -4.14 -8.84 -13.26
N VAL A 11 -3.78 -7.56 -13.36
CA VAL A 11 -3.84 -6.81 -14.62
C VAL A 11 -2.87 -7.40 -15.63
N ASP A 12 -1.61 -7.60 -15.25
CA ASP A 12 -0.54 -8.14 -16.10
C ASP A 12 -0.90 -9.53 -16.65
N GLU A 13 -1.37 -10.44 -15.79
CA GLU A 13 -1.81 -11.79 -16.17
C GLU A 13 -2.98 -11.79 -17.17
N ARG A 14 -3.88 -10.81 -17.07
CA ARG A 14 -5.08 -10.73 -17.91
C ARG A 14 -4.83 -10.02 -19.24
N CYS A 15 -4.00 -8.98 -19.25
CA CYS A 15 -3.71 -8.22 -20.46
C CYS A 15 -2.54 -8.80 -21.27
N GLY A 16 -1.64 -9.55 -20.64
CA GLY A 16 -0.44 -10.07 -21.29
C GLY A 16 0.58 -8.97 -21.64
N GLY A 17 0.55 -7.84 -20.93
CA GLY A 17 1.53 -6.75 -21.03
C GLY A 17 1.02 -5.44 -21.61
N GLU A 18 -0.06 -5.45 -22.41
CA GLU A 18 -0.62 -4.23 -23.03
C GLU A 18 -2.15 -4.24 -23.04
N PHE A 19 -2.76 -3.06 -22.85
CA PHE A 19 -4.21 -2.85 -22.99
C PHE A 19 -4.49 -1.37 -23.31
N ASP A 20 -5.60 -1.11 -24.00
CA ASP A 20 -6.05 0.25 -24.30
C ASP A 20 -6.94 0.83 -23.19
N ASN A 21 -7.78 -0.02 -22.59
CA ASN A 21 -8.69 0.35 -21.52
C ASN A 21 -8.66 -0.69 -20.40
N ILE A 22 -8.36 -0.22 -19.20
CA ILE A 22 -8.24 -1.06 -18.02
C ILE A 22 -9.58 -1.67 -17.59
N ASP A 23 -10.72 -1.04 -17.89
CA ASP A 23 -12.03 -1.60 -17.54
C ASP A 23 -12.36 -2.89 -18.32
N ASP A 24 -11.72 -3.10 -19.47
CA ASP A 24 -11.83 -4.33 -20.26
C ASP A 24 -10.96 -5.47 -19.69
N VAL A 25 -9.92 -5.11 -18.94
CA VAL A 25 -9.01 -6.08 -18.27
C VAL A 25 -9.52 -6.42 -16.87
N ILE A 26 -9.92 -5.40 -16.12
CA ILE A 26 -10.44 -5.51 -14.77
C ILE A 26 -11.47 -4.40 -14.49
N PRO A 27 -12.77 -4.75 -14.38
CA PRO A 27 -13.82 -3.77 -14.15
C PRO A 27 -13.59 -2.94 -12.88
N ALA A 28 -13.99 -1.67 -12.90
CA ALA A 28 -13.87 -0.76 -11.76
C ALA A 28 -14.43 -1.33 -10.43
N ALA A 29 -15.52 -2.10 -10.48
CA ALA A 29 -16.10 -2.75 -9.31
C ALA A 29 -15.14 -3.79 -8.70
N GLU A 30 -14.55 -4.64 -9.53
CA GLU A 30 -13.60 -5.67 -9.09
C GLU A 30 -12.32 -5.05 -8.51
N ARG A 31 -11.81 -3.98 -9.15
CA ARG A 31 -10.68 -3.20 -8.63
C ARG A 31 -10.99 -2.62 -7.25
N SER A 32 -12.18 -2.06 -7.09
CA SER A 32 -12.63 -1.45 -5.83
C SER A 32 -12.76 -2.49 -4.72
N ASP A 33 -13.33 -3.65 -5.03
CA ASP A 33 -13.46 -4.77 -4.08
C ASP A 33 -12.10 -5.32 -3.65
N PHE A 34 -11.16 -5.46 -4.58
CA PHE A 34 -9.79 -5.87 -4.28
C PHE A 34 -9.12 -4.87 -3.33
N MET A 35 -9.20 -3.58 -3.66
CA MET A 35 -8.60 -2.51 -2.85
C MET A 35 -9.27 -2.38 -1.48
N ALA A 36 -10.57 -2.63 -1.36
CA ALA A 36 -11.27 -2.65 -0.08
C ALA A 36 -10.76 -3.79 0.82
N ARG A 37 -10.60 -5.00 0.25
CA ARG A 37 -10.02 -6.15 0.97
C ARG A 37 -8.58 -5.91 1.38
N TYR A 38 -7.77 -5.35 0.48
CA TYR A 38 -6.41 -4.94 0.80
C TYR A 38 -6.40 -3.89 1.93
N LYS A 39 -7.22 -2.85 1.83
CA LYS A 39 -7.32 -1.80 2.86
C LYS A 39 -7.76 -2.37 4.20
N ALA A 40 -8.66 -3.34 4.24
CA ALA A 40 -9.05 -4.01 5.48
C ALA A 40 -7.88 -4.82 6.07
N ALA A 41 -7.15 -5.58 5.23
CA ALA A 41 -6.01 -6.38 5.67
C ALA A 41 -4.79 -5.54 6.10
N ALA A 42 -4.48 -4.47 5.37
CA ALA A 42 -3.41 -3.53 5.69
C ALA A 42 -3.80 -2.53 6.79
N GLY A 43 -5.09 -2.22 6.89
CA GLY A 43 -5.70 -1.31 7.85
C GLY A 43 -5.66 -1.80 9.29
N PHE A 44 -5.28 -3.07 9.52
CA PHE A 44 -5.10 -3.64 10.86
C PHE A 44 -4.02 -2.90 11.70
N ALA A 45 -3.29 -1.96 11.10
CA ALA A 45 -2.35 -1.11 11.80
C ALA A 45 -2.60 0.39 11.64
N ILE A 46 -3.55 0.89 10.85
CA ILE A 46 -3.69 2.35 10.63
C ILE A 46 -4.10 3.08 11.91
N GLU A 47 -5.21 2.65 12.52
CA GLU A 47 -5.71 3.28 13.76
C GLU A 47 -4.68 3.13 14.89
N LYS A 48 -4.15 1.91 15.05
CA LYS A 48 -3.11 1.61 16.04
C LYS A 48 -1.83 2.43 15.82
N LEU A 49 -1.41 2.63 14.58
CA LEU A 49 -0.23 3.43 14.23
C LEU A 49 -0.48 4.90 14.51
N ASN A 50 -1.61 5.44 14.06
CA ASN A 50 -1.96 6.85 14.27
C ASN A 50 -2.21 7.17 15.75
N SER A 51 -2.68 6.19 16.54
CA SER A 51 -2.85 6.33 17.98
C SER A 51 -1.60 5.96 18.78
N SER A 52 -0.51 5.52 18.12
CA SER A 52 0.70 5.13 18.83
C SER A 52 1.38 6.35 19.43
N GLY A 53 1.92 6.17 20.64
CA GLY A 53 2.72 7.22 21.28
C GLY A 53 3.97 7.56 20.46
N PRO A 54 4.59 8.73 20.69
CA PRO A 54 5.81 9.13 20.01
C PRO A 54 6.91 8.07 20.18
N THR A 55 7.49 7.61 19.08
CA THR A 55 8.67 6.72 19.14
C THR A 55 9.91 7.45 19.63
N ILE A 56 9.96 8.77 19.39
CA ILE A 56 11.05 9.64 19.82
C ILE A 56 10.61 10.38 21.08
N ALA A 57 11.38 10.24 22.16
CA ALA A 57 11.13 10.94 23.40
C ALA A 57 11.16 12.46 23.22
N ALA A 58 10.32 13.17 23.97
CA ALA A 58 10.29 14.63 23.95
C ALA A 58 11.67 15.21 24.29
N GLY A 59 12.15 16.13 23.46
CA GLY A 59 13.46 16.77 23.63
C GLY A 59 14.66 15.99 23.10
N ALA A 60 14.47 14.79 22.54
CA ALA A 60 15.56 14.05 21.90
C ALA A 60 16.09 14.82 20.67
N ARG A 61 17.42 14.81 20.49
CA ARG A 61 18.12 15.42 19.36
C ARG A 61 18.90 14.34 18.62
N ALA A 62 18.89 14.40 17.28
CA ALA A 62 19.77 13.58 16.47
C ALA A 62 21.23 13.98 16.72
N ARG A 63 22.13 13.00 16.72
CA ARG A 63 23.57 13.26 16.84
C ARG A 63 24.06 13.86 15.53
N GLU A 64 24.98 14.82 15.61
CA GLU A 64 25.63 15.36 14.43
C GLU A 64 26.47 14.25 13.77
N ALA A 65 26.28 14.04 12.47
CA ALA A 65 27.08 13.08 11.73
C ALA A 65 28.50 13.65 11.61
N VAL A 66 29.48 12.99 12.23
CA VAL A 66 30.89 13.31 12.00
C VAL A 66 31.23 12.78 10.62
N LEU A 67 31.36 13.69 9.65
CA LEU A 67 31.97 13.38 8.36
C LEU A 67 33.47 13.26 8.59
N SER A 68 34.01 12.05 8.43
CA SER A 68 35.45 11.76 8.40
C SER A 68 36.02 11.86 7.00
#